data_AF-A0AAV8T4E7-F1
#
_entry.id   AF-A0AAV8T4E7-F1
#
_cell.length_a   1.000
_cell.length_b   1.000
_cell.length_c   1.000
_cell.angle_alpha   90.00
_cell.angle_beta   90.00
_cell.angle_gamma   90.00
#
_symmetry.space_group_name_H-M   'P 1'
#
loop_
_entity.id
_entity.type
_entity.pdbx_description
1 polymer ?
#
loop_
_entity_poly.entity_id
_entity_poly.type
_entity_poly.pdbx_seq_one_letter_code
_entity_poly.pdbx_strand_id
1 'polypeptide(L)'
;MFFLGKGSCCFPSEVVGVNVGLAFLDGTVALFAFIQLIRINSRNAQLGWTRQKVLHLLIGCSNIGYFAYFVLTLAASCERWLCWSHSCGFILMAFPKILSFAAFLLILSFWIDLFHQDDDEDYEDEDFSFQETLLDRALNEPNSTHEDSHRICLPLRSIHVESRQKLVILVTLLMLVLMVAFSVLIWIAIGNNSVNSSLLATVYVDIFATAMLLLGLSLACYGLILWLKIRRVRSEITSSDMWKVAGLALVSVICFSSSAFVAYFTKIPVLYYCQQLDKTGLYTCFLLILYYFIGSSVPSAFVLWITRELPLPAVNEEIPQGWTSVSSTAISIYKLPYRMKHSGFSLHMLSTKKQFVPEDVD
;
A
#
# COMPACT_ATOMS: atom_id res chain seq x y z
N MET A 1 47.96 22.95 -0.60
CA MET A 1 48.33 22.29 0.67
C MET A 1 47.14 22.42 1.62
N PHE A 2 46.16 21.50 1.52
CA PHE A 2 45.03 21.45 2.45
C PHE A 2 45.37 20.39 3.51
N PHE A 3 45.67 20.85 4.72
CA PHE A 3 45.71 20.02 5.92
C PHE A 3 44.28 19.55 6.21
N LEU A 4 43.90 18.37 5.72
CA LEU A 4 42.71 17.66 6.19
C LEU A 4 43.13 16.75 7.34
N GLY A 5 42.69 17.15 8.53
CA GLY A 5 42.95 16.47 9.79
C GLY A 5 42.60 14.98 9.76
N LYS A 6 43.51 14.23 10.38
CA LYS A 6 43.43 12.81 10.72
C LYS A 6 42.26 12.61 11.70
N GLY A 7 41.23 11.88 11.29
CA GLY A 7 40.07 11.50 12.10
C GLY A 7 38.97 10.91 11.22
N SER A 8 38.93 9.58 11.11
CA SER A 8 37.83 8.88 10.43
C SER A 8 36.53 9.15 11.20
N CYS A 9 35.53 9.75 10.55
CA CYS A 9 34.18 9.86 11.11
C CYS A 9 33.47 8.51 10.95
N CYS A 10 33.82 7.53 11.78
CA CYS A 10 33.06 6.29 11.88
C CYS A 10 31.97 6.45 12.95
N PHE A 11 30.76 5.94 12.68
CA PHE A 11 29.72 5.84 13.70
C PHE A 11 30.21 5.03 14.91
N PRO A 12 29.73 5.33 16.14
CA PRO A 12 30.02 4.47 17.28
C PRO A 12 29.45 3.07 17.03
N SER A 13 30.04 2.07 17.67
CA SER A 13 29.77 0.66 17.42
C SER A 13 28.28 0.30 17.58
N GLU A 14 27.60 0.99 18.50
CA GLU A 14 26.18 0.83 18.80
C GLU A 14 25.32 1.23 17.59
N VAL A 15 25.60 2.39 17.00
CA VAL A 15 24.86 2.89 15.82
C VAL A 15 25.15 2.02 14.61
N VAL A 16 26.39 1.55 14.43
CA VAL A 16 26.72 0.58 13.37
C VAL A 16 25.90 -0.70 13.55
N GLY A 17 25.86 -1.24 14.78
CA GLY A 17 25.06 -2.44 15.10
C GLY A 17 23.58 -2.27 14.78
N VAL A 18 22.98 -1.12 15.12
CA VAL A 18 21.58 -0.84 14.79
C VAL A 18 21.34 -0.73 13.29
N ASN A 19 22.23 -0.05 12.54
CA ASN A 19 22.09 0.05 11.07
C ASN A 19 22.20 -1.33 10.40
N VAL A 20 23.14 -2.19 10.85
CA VAL A 20 23.27 -3.56 10.35
C VAL A 20 22.03 -4.39 10.68
N GLY A 21 21.50 -4.26 11.90
CA GLY A 21 20.27 -4.94 12.32
C GLY A 21 19.05 -4.53 11.50
N LEU A 22 18.88 -3.23 11.26
CA LEU A 22 17.81 -2.69 10.42
C LEU A 22 17.95 -3.17 8.97
N ALA A 23 19.16 -3.09 8.39
CA ALA A 23 19.42 -3.61 7.05
C ALA A 23 19.03 -5.09 6.95
N PHE A 24 19.50 -5.94 7.87
CA PHE A 24 19.17 -7.36 7.86
C PHE A 24 17.65 -7.62 7.93
N LEU A 25 16.96 -6.87 8.77
CA LEU A 25 15.51 -6.96 8.91
C LEU A 25 14.79 -6.59 7.61
N ASP A 26 15.08 -5.42 7.03
CA ASP A 26 14.44 -4.96 5.80
C ASP A 26 14.79 -5.88 4.62
N GLY A 27 16.02 -6.40 4.56
CA GLY A 27 16.41 -7.43 3.59
C GLY A 27 15.57 -8.71 3.72
N THR A 28 15.27 -9.13 4.96
CA THR A 28 14.43 -10.29 5.24
C THR A 28 12.96 -10.04 4.85
N VAL A 29 12.42 -8.86 5.18
CA VAL A 29 11.05 -8.46 4.80
C VAL A 29 10.93 -8.39 3.28
N ALA A 30 11.91 -7.79 2.59
CA ALA A 30 11.97 -7.76 1.13
C ALA A 30 11.97 -9.18 0.53
N LEU A 31 12.81 -10.07 1.05
CA LEU A 31 12.86 -11.46 0.60
C LEU A 31 11.49 -12.14 0.70
N PHE A 32 10.80 -12.02 1.84
CA PHE A 32 9.46 -12.57 2.00
C PHE A 32 8.45 -11.94 1.03
N ALA A 33 8.50 -10.62 0.81
CA ALA A 33 7.62 -9.94 -0.13
C ALA A 33 7.80 -10.47 -1.56
N PHE A 34 9.03 -10.63 -2.03
CA PHE A 34 9.30 -11.15 -3.37
C PHE A 34 8.98 -12.64 -3.51
N ILE A 35 9.24 -13.46 -2.48
CA ILE A 35 8.81 -14.87 -2.48
C ILE A 35 7.28 -14.95 -2.60
N GLN A 36 6.54 -14.16 -1.83
CA GLN A 36 5.08 -14.11 -1.92
C GLN A 36 4.62 -13.63 -3.29
N LEU A 37 5.24 -12.58 -3.86
CA LEU A 37 4.94 -12.07 -5.19
C LEU A 37 5.16 -13.13 -6.28
N ILE A 38 6.32 -13.80 -6.27
CA ILE A 38 6.65 -14.87 -7.23
C ILE A 38 5.63 -16.01 -7.12
N ARG A 39 5.30 -16.42 -5.89
CA ARG A 39 4.33 -17.50 -5.63
C ARG A 39 2.92 -17.15 -6.12
N ILE A 40 2.48 -15.90 -5.93
CA ILE A 40 1.17 -15.42 -6.41
C ILE A 40 1.18 -15.31 -7.94
N ASN A 41 2.26 -14.81 -8.52
CA ASN A 41 2.37 -14.67 -9.97
C ASN A 41 2.43 -16.02 -10.70
N SER A 42 3.14 -17.01 -10.14
CA SER A 42 3.23 -18.34 -10.75
C SER A 42 1.91 -19.09 -10.70
N ARG A 43 1.10 -18.93 -9.65
CA ARG A 43 -0.22 -19.56 -9.54
C ARG A 43 -1.23 -18.98 -10.52
N ASN A 44 -1.19 -17.66 -10.71
CA ASN A 44 -2.19 -16.90 -11.46
C ASN A 44 -1.51 -16.01 -12.51
N ALA A 45 -0.73 -16.61 -13.40
CA ALA A 45 -0.02 -15.88 -14.47
C ALA A 45 -0.98 -15.28 -15.51
N GLN A 46 -2.14 -15.90 -15.70
CA GLN A 46 -3.17 -15.48 -16.67
C GLN A 46 -3.92 -14.21 -16.20
N LEU A 47 -4.08 -14.03 -14.89
CA LEU A 47 -4.69 -12.86 -14.27
C LEU A 47 -3.59 -11.80 -14.09
N GLY A 48 -3.38 -10.93 -15.09
CA GLY A 48 -2.30 -9.95 -15.24
C GLY A 48 -1.72 -9.28 -13.96
N TRP A 49 -1.74 -7.95 -13.86
CA TRP A 49 -1.23 -7.26 -12.66
C TRP A 49 -2.40 -6.90 -11.73
N THR A 50 -2.53 -7.64 -10.62
CA THR A 50 -3.55 -7.38 -9.59
C THR A 50 -3.03 -6.40 -8.54
N ARG A 51 -3.95 -5.75 -7.80
CA ARG A 51 -3.61 -4.86 -6.67
C ARG A 51 -2.73 -5.56 -5.63
N GLN A 52 -2.99 -6.83 -5.35
CA GLN A 52 -2.16 -7.64 -4.44
C GLN A 52 -0.73 -7.80 -4.95
N LYS A 53 -0.53 -8.10 -6.25
CA LYS A 53 0.82 -8.19 -6.85
C LYS A 53 1.57 -6.85 -6.75
N VAL A 54 0.87 -5.75 -7.03
CA VAL A 54 1.43 -4.39 -6.89
C VAL A 54 1.78 -4.08 -5.44
N LEU A 55 0.94 -4.47 -4.48
CA LEU A 55 1.21 -4.29 -3.05
C LEU A 55 2.49 -4.99 -2.60
N HIS A 56 2.67 -6.28 -2.93
CA HIS A 56 3.90 -7.01 -2.60
C HIS A 56 5.13 -6.42 -3.30
N LEU A 57 4.98 -5.95 -4.54
CA LEU A 57 6.05 -5.27 -5.26
C LEU A 57 6.46 -3.96 -4.57
N LEU A 58 5.50 -3.11 -4.18
CA LEU A 58 5.78 -1.85 -3.49
C LEU A 58 6.45 -2.08 -2.13
N ILE A 59 5.93 -3.02 -1.32
CA ILE A 59 6.54 -3.39 -0.04
C ILE A 59 7.94 -3.97 -0.25
N GLY A 60 8.12 -4.89 -1.20
CA GLY A 60 9.43 -5.48 -1.51
C GLY A 60 10.46 -4.45 -1.96
N CYS A 61 10.10 -3.60 -2.92
CA CYS A 61 10.98 -2.54 -3.42
C CYS A 61 11.31 -1.49 -2.34
N SER A 62 10.34 -1.13 -1.50
CA SER A 62 10.57 -0.22 -0.36
C SER A 62 11.61 -0.80 0.60
N ASN A 63 11.46 -2.06 1.00
CA ASN A 63 12.36 -2.71 1.94
C ASN A 63 13.76 -2.96 1.33
N ILE A 64 13.87 -3.24 0.02
CA ILE A 64 15.16 -3.19 -0.69
C ILE A 64 15.79 -1.80 -0.61
N GLY A 65 14.99 -0.75 -0.82
CA GLY A 65 15.46 0.63 -0.72
C GLY A 65 15.99 0.97 0.67
N TYR A 66 15.33 0.54 1.74
CA TYR A 66 15.83 0.69 3.11
C TYR A 66 17.10 -0.12 3.37
N PHE A 67 17.15 -1.38 2.94
CA PHE A 67 18.37 -2.20 2.99
C PHE A 67 19.55 -1.48 2.33
N ALA A 68 19.34 -1.00 1.10
CA ALA A 68 20.36 -0.26 0.35
C ALA A 68 20.75 1.03 1.07
N TYR A 69 19.77 1.79 1.59
CA TYR A 69 20.01 3.01 2.35
C TYR A 69 20.90 2.75 3.58
N PHE A 70 20.60 1.75 4.40
CA PHE A 70 21.39 1.46 5.61
C PHE A 70 22.81 0.97 5.28
N VAL A 71 22.95 0.08 4.30
CA VAL A 71 24.27 -0.41 3.85
C VAL A 71 25.12 0.72 3.27
N LEU A 72 24.53 1.52 2.37
CA LEU A 72 25.22 2.64 1.74
C LEU A 72 25.50 3.77 2.72
N THR A 73 24.68 3.98 3.74
CA THR A 73 24.97 4.93 4.83
C THR A 73 26.27 4.57 5.54
N LEU A 74 26.44 3.29 5.91
CA LEU A 74 27.66 2.82 6.57
C LEU A 74 28.88 2.95 5.66
N ALA A 75 28.77 2.56 4.39
CA ALA A 75 29.86 2.65 3.43
C ALA A 75 30.25 4.12 3.14
N ALA A 76 29.27 4.97 2.84
CA ALA A 76 29.49 6.37 2.47
C ALA A 76 30.01 7.21 3.64
N SER A 77 29.64 6.91 4.89
CA SER A 77 30.20 7.59 6.06
C SER A 77 31.69 7.26 6.26
N CYS A 78 32.11 6.03 5.97
CA CYS A 78 33.51 5.61 6.07
C CYS A 78 34.37 6.16 4.92
N GLU A 79 33.82 6.19 3.70
CA GLU A 79 34.56 6.56 2.48
C GLU A 79 34.34 8.00 1.98
N ARG A 80 33.48 8.78 2.66
CA ARG A 80 33.16 10.19 2.34
C ARG A 80 32.75 10.42 0.88
N TRP A 81 31.78 9.65 0.39
CA TRP A 81 31.29 9.79 -0.98
C TRP A 81 30.64 11.15 -1.23
N LEU A 82 31.12 11.88 -2.24
CA LEU A 82 30.62 13.22 -2.59
C LEU A 82 29.13 13.21 -2.93
N CYS A 83 28.64 12.27 -3.75
CA CYS A 83 27.20 12.24 -4.09
C CYS A 83 26.32 12.02 -2.85
N TRP A 84 26.80 11.26 -1.87
CA TRP A 84 26.06 10.98 -0.64
C TRP A 84 25.78 12.27 0.12
N SER A 85 26.79 13.12 0.31
CA SER A 85 26.68 14.40 1.02
C SER A 85 25.90 15.49 0.27
N HIS A 86 25.65 15.31 -1.03
CA HIS A 86 24.94 16.31 -1.83
C HIS A 86 23.47 15.99 -2.13
N SER A 87 23.13 14.76 -2.54
CA SER A 87 21.74 14.41 -2.92
C SER A 87 21.44 12.93 -2.86
N CYS A 88 22.40 12.06 -3.20
CA CYS A 88 22.18 10.61 -3.23
C CYS A 88 21.65 10.08 -1.88
N GLY A 89 22.22 10.55 -0.76
CA GLY A 89 21.77 10.12 0.58
C GLY A 89 20.33 10.55 0.88
N PHE A 90 19.92 11.73 0.45
CA PHE A 90 18.55 12.23 0.61
C PHE A 90 17.55 11.42 -0.24
N ILE A 91 17.87 11.19 -1.52
CA ILE A 91 17.02 10.39 -2.42
C ILE A 91 16.87 8.96 -1.90
N LEU A 92 17.97 8.33 -1.50
CA LEU A 92 17.96 6.95 -0.97
C LEU A 92 17.21 6.82 0.36
N MET A 93 17.13 7.89 1.15
CA MET A 93 16.27 7.93 2.34
C MET A 93 14.79 8.15 2.00
N ALA A 94 14.49 9.03 1.05
CA ALA A 94 13.13 9.44 0.74
C ALA A 94 12.37 8.43 -0.13
N PHE A 95 13.04 7.84 -1.13
CA PHE A 95 12.44 6.92 -2.07
C PHE A 95 11.74 5.70 -1.42
N PRO A 96 12.38 4.93 -0.52
CA PRO A 96 11.71 3.79 0.11
C PRO A 96 10.49 4.21 0.95
N LYS A 97 10.54 5.38 1.60
CA LYS A 97 9.38 5.93 2.32
C LYS A 97 8.19 6.17 1.39
N ILE A 98 8.43 6.76 0.21
CA ILE A 98 7.37 7.02 -0.78
C ILE A 98 6.75 5.70 -1.25
N LEU A 99 7.56 4.66 -1.49
CA LEU A 99 7.04 3.34 -1.88
C LEU A 99 6.19 2.70 -0.77
N SER A 100 6.62 2.78 0.49
CA SER A 100 5.80 2.35 1.63
C SER A 100 4.49 3.14 1.70
N PHE A 101 4.55 4.47 1.58
CA PHE A 101 3.36 5.32 1.57
C PHE A 101 2.38 4.94 0.44
N ALA A 102 2.90 4.68 -0.77
CA ALA A 102 2.10 4.20 -1.90
C ALA A 102 1.44 2.84 -1.60
N ALA A 103 2.14 1.92 -0.92
CA ALA A 103 1.58 0.63 -0.51
C ALA A 103 0.39 0.82 0.46
N PHE A 104 0.52 1.71 1.44
CA PHE A 104 -0.57 2.00 2.38
C PHE A 104 -1.72 2.81 1.77
N LEU A 105 -1.45 3.69 0.80
CA LEU A 105 -2.48 4.32 -0.03
C LEU A 105 -3.25 3.29 -0.86
N LEU A 106 -2.56 2.28 -1.40
CA LEU A 106 -3.21 1.19 -2.14
C LEU A 106 -4.13 0.36 -1.24
N ILE A 107 -3.71 0.11 0.01
CA ILE A 107 -4.56 -0.53 1.04
C ILE A 107 -5.78 0.35 1.35
N LEU A 108 -5.57 1.64 1.59
CA LEU A 108 -6.66 2.57 1.85
C LEU A 108 -7.66 2.62 0.68
N SER A 109 -7.17 2.70 -0.57
CA SER A 109 -8.01 2.65 -1.76
C SER A 109 -8.83 1.36 -1.80
N PHE A 110 -8.22 0.22 -1.47
CA PHE A 110 -8.95 -1.05 -1.41
C PHE A 110 -10.04 -1.04 -0.32
N TRP A 111 -9.78 -0.45 0.85
CA TRP A 111 -10.78 -0.33 1.91
C TRP A 111 -11.94 0.57 1.54
N ILE A 112 -11.64 1.67 0.84
CA ILE A 112 -12.67 2.57 0.31
C ILE A 112 -13.54 1.85 -0.71
N ASP A 113 -12.95 1.04 -1.59
CA ASP A 113 -13.70 0.30 -2.61
C ASP A 113 -14.60 -0.75 -1.99
N LEU A 114 -14.08 -1.50 -1.00
CA LEU A 114 -14.88 -2.46 -0.24
C LEU A 114 -16.06 -1.80 0.48
N PHE A 115 -15.87 -0.57 0.97
CA PHE A 115 -16.94 0.16 1.66
C PHE A 115 -18.09 0.54 0.71
N HIS A 116 -17.77 1.11 -0.46
CA HIS A 116 -18.77 1.61 -1.41
C HIS A 116 -19.41 0.51 -2.25
N GLN A 117 -18.67 -0.55 -2.59
CA GLN A 117 -19.21 -1.67 -3.37
C GLN A 117 -20.43 -2.31 -2.69
N ASP A 118 -20.42 -2.40 -1.35
CA ASP A 118 -21.55 -2.91 -0.58
C ASP A 118 -22.71 -1.90 -0.47
N ASP A 119 -22.47 -0.59 -0.65
CA ASP A 119 -23.55 0.41 -0.64
C ASP A 119 -24.26 0.44 -2.01
N ASP A 120 -23.53 0.27 -3.11
CA ASP A 120 -24.11 0.28 -4.47
C ASP A 120 -24.95 -0.99 -4.76
N GLU A 121 -24.63 -2.14 -4.16
CA GLU A 121 -25.45 -3.37 -4.27
C GLU A 121 -26.83 -3.25 -3.57
N ASP A 122 -27.04 -2.23 -2.73
CA ASP A 122 -28.35 -1.92 -2.10
C ASP A 122 -29.17 -0.87 -2.91
N TYR A 123 -28.59 -0.24 -3.94
CA TYR A 123 -29.23 0.80 -4.75
C TYR A 123 -29.40 0.46 -6.24
N GLU A 124 -28.74 -0.58 -6.75
CA GLU A 124 -28.90 -1.06 -8.13
C GLU A 124 -30.15 -1.94 -8.30
N ASP A 125 -31.32 -1.43 -7.91
CA ASP A 125 -32.62 -1.95 -8.40
C ASP A 125 -33.41 -0.92 -9.23
N GLU A 126 -33.06 0.38 -9.24
CA GLU A 126 -33.73 1.34 -10.15
C GLU A 126 -32.77 2.45 -10.68
N ASP A 127 -32.63 2.51 -12.02
CA ASP A 127 -32.37 3.69 -12.87
C ASP A 127 -31.00 4.03 -13.51
N PHE A 128 -29.85 3.41 -13.24
CA PHE A 128 -28.58 3.93 -13.82
C PHE A 128 -28.15 3.44 -15.22
N SER A 129 -28.68 2.33 -15.76
CA SER A 129 -28.20 1.83 -17.08
C SER A 129 -28.89 2.42 -18.31
N PHE A 130 -30.06 3.06 -18.17
CA PHE A 130 -30.84 3.54 -19.32
C PHE A 130 -30.41 4.94 -19.79
N GLN A 131 -29.91 5.78 -18.90
CA GLN A 131 -29.57 7.16 -19.24
C GLN A 131 -28.20 7.28 -19.93
N GLU A 132 -27.24 6.44 -19.56
CA GLU A 132 -25.91 6.44 -20.17
C GLU A 132 -25.95 5.86 -21.60
N THR A 133 -26.81 4.86 -21.85
CA THR A 133 -27.03 4.27 -23.18
C THR A 133 -27.79 5.19 -24.15
N LEU A 134 -28.65 6.09 -23.65
CA LEU A 134 -29.32 7.09 -24.46
C LEU A 134 -28.44 8.32 -24.76
N LEU A 135 -27.60 8.74 -23.81
CA LEU A 135 -26.67 9.85 -24.02
C LEU A 135 -25.61 9.50 -25.08
N ASP A 136 -25.13 8.26 -25.06
CA ASP A 136 -24.14 7.74 -26.03
C ASP A 136 -24.75 7.51 -27.42
N ARG A 137 -26.07 7.28 -27.50
CA ARG A 137 -26.81 7.16 -28.78
C ARG A 137 -27.14 8.52 -29.41
N ALA A 138 -27.36 9.54 -28.59
CA ALA A 138 -27.67 10.90 -29.06
C ALA A 138 -26.44 11.65 -29.60
N LEU A 139 -25.23 11.30 -29.15
CA LEU A 139 -23.98 11.93 -29.58
C LEU A 139 -23.36 11.29 -30.85
N ASN A 140 -23.87 10.14 -31.29
CA ASN A 140 -23.34 9.37 -32.42
C ASN A 140 -24.26 9.37 -33.65
N GLU A 141 -24.84 10.52 -34.00
CA GLU A 141 -25.47 10.70 -35.32
C GLU A 141 -24.41 11.11 -36.35
N PRO A 142 -24.21 10.36 -37.45
CA PRO A 142 -23.11 10.60 -38.37
C PRO A 142 -23.54 11.61 -39.44
N ASN A 143 -22.88 12.77 -39.50
CA ASN A 143 -22.80 13.55 -40.73
C ASN A 143 -21.35 13.58 -41.24
N SER A 144 -21.24 13.12 -42.49
CA SER A 144 -20.06 12.86 -43.30
C SER A 144 -19.09 14.03 -43.46
N THR A 145 -17.78 13.75 -43.48
CA THR A 145 -16.93 13.70 -44.70
C THR A 145 -15.44 13.58 -44.35
N HIS A 146 -14.79 12.60 -44.98
CA HIS A 146 -13.41 12.52 -45.46
C HIS A 146 -12.35 13.55 -44.95
N GLU A 147 -11.30 13.08 -44.27
CA GLU A 147 -9.91 13.11 -44.78
C GLU A 147 -8.88 12.48 -43.82
N ASP A 148 -7.73 12.18 -44.40
CA ASP A 148 -6.77 11.13 -44.10
C ASP A 148 -5.86 11.30 -42.88
N SER A 149 -5.54 10.14 -42.30
CA SER A 149 -4.21 9.66 -41.92
C SER A 149 -3.16 10.66 -41.40
N HIS A 150 -2.95 10.65 -40.08
CA HIS A 150 -1.63 10.44 -39.46
C HIS A 150 -1.79 10.40 -37.93
N ARG A 151 -2.04 9.22 -37.36
CA ARG A 151 -1.88 9.00 -35.91
C ARG A 151 -0.73 8.05 -35.66
N ILE A 152 0.34 8.65 -35.15
CA ILE A 152 1.49 8.00 -34.52
C ILE A 152 0.96 6.96 -33.53
N CYS A 153 1.21 5.69 -33.84
CA CYS A 153 0.94 4.56 -32.97
C CYS A 153 1.88 4.61 -31.75
N LEU A 154 1.32 4.80 -30.56
CA LEU A 154 1.91 4.34 -29.30
C LEU A 154 1.00 3.25 -28.72
N PRO A 155 1.52 2.05 -28.36
CA PRO A 155 0.72 1.00 -27.78
C PRO A 155 0.62 1.22 -26.26
N LEU A 156 -0.05 2.30 -25.85
CA LEU A 156 -0.58 2.39 -24.49
C LEU A 156 -2.05 2.07 -24.58
N ARG A 157 -2.33 0.76 -24.64
CA ARG A 157 -3.66 0.22 -24.36
C ARG A 157 -4.04 0.74 -22.98
N SER A 158 -4.87 1.78 -22.97
CA SER A 158 -5.50 2.35 -21.79
C SER A 158 -6.08 1.21 -20.97
N ILE A 159 -5.37 0.84 -19.91
CA ILE A 159 -5.94 0.01 -18.86
C ILE A 159 -7.07 0.87 -18.33
N HIS A 160 -8.29 0.34 -18.34
CA HIS A 160 -9.44 0.94 -17.69
C HIS A 160 -9.15 0.96 -16.18
N VAL A 161 -8.39 1.97 -15.75
CA VAL A 161 -7.99 2.20 -14.37
C VAL A 161 -9.13 2.93 -13.69
N GLU A 162 -9.70 2.30 -12.68
CA GLU A 162 -10.74 2.85 -11.82
C GLU A 162 -10.30 4.20 -11.24
N SER A 163 -11.21 5.17 -11.12
CA SER A 163 -10.91 6.57 -10.75
C SER A 163 -10.01 6.68 -9.49
N ARG A 164 -10.20 5.77 -8.53
CA ARG A 164 -9.51 5.76 -7.23
C ARG A 164 -8.05 5.29 -7.33
N GLN A 165 -7.72 4.37 -8.24
CA GLN A 165 -6.34 3.99 -8.51
C GLN A 165 -5.55 5.12 -9.17
N LYS A 166 -6.21 5.94 -10.01
CA LYS A 166 -5.59 7.14 -10.57
C LYS A 166 -5.18 8.13 -9.48
N LEU A 167 -5.97 8.24 -8.41
CA LEU A 167 -5.63 9.05 -7.24
C LEU A 167 -4.37 8.53 -6.54
N VAL A 168 -4.28 7.22 -6.28
CA VAL A 168 -3.08 6.63 -5.66
C VAL A 168 -1.83 6.91 -6.50
N ILE A 169 -1.92 6.71 -7.81
CA ILE A 169 -0.81 6.99 -8.74
C ILE A 169 -0.47 8.48 -8.74
N LEU A 170 -1.47 9.37 -8.80
CA LEU A 170 -1.29 10.82 -8.81
C LEU A 170 -0.61 11.32 -7.54
N VAL A 171 -1.10 10.91 -6.37
CA VAL A 171 -0.53 11.32 -5.07
C VAL A 171 0.89 10.77 -4.91
N THR A 172 1.14 9.54 -5.34
CA THR A 172 2.50 8.96 -5.32
C THR A 172 3.44 9.71 -6.26
N LEU A 173 2.99 10.02 -7.48
CA LEU A 173 3.76 10.80 -8.45
C LEU A 173 4.07 12.20 -7.92
N LEU A 174 3.11 12.86 -7.26
CA LEU A 174 3.32 14.16 -6.63
C LEU A 174 4.42 14.09 -5.56
N MET A 175 4.43 13.04 -4.73
CA MET A 175 5.49 12.85 -3.71
C MET A 175 6.86 12.54 -4.33
N LEU A 176 6.91 11.82 -5.45
CA LEU A 176 8.15 11.60 -6.21
C LEU A 176 8.69 12.91 -6.79
N VAL A 177 7.82 13.73 -7.39
CA VAL A 177 8.20 15.06 -7.91
C VAL A 177 8.70 15.95 -6.77
N LEU A 178 8.02 15.94 -5.62
CA LEU A 178 8.45 16.68 -4.42
C LEU A 178 9.84 16.25 -3.95
N MET A 179 10.12 14.94 -3.90
CA MET A 179 11.44 14.41 -3.55
C MET A 179 12.52 14.92 -4.51
N VAL A 180 12.29 14.85 -5.82
CA VAL A 180 13.26 15.33 -6.82
C VAL A 180 13.48 16.83 -6.66
N ALA A 181 12.42 17.62 -6.48
CA ALA A 181 12.52 19.05 -6.26
C ALA A 181 13.35 19.40 -5.01
N PHE A 182 13.06 18.78 -3.86
CA PHE A 182 13.81 18.99 -2.63
C PHE A 182 15.27 18.51 -2.74
N SER A 183 15.54 17.42 -3.47
CA SER A 183 16.91 16.98 -3.73
C SER A 183 17.70 18.03 -4.52
N VAL A 184 17.09 18.63 -5.56
CA VAL A 184 17.72 19.70 -6.34
C VAL A 184 17.93 20.96 -5.49
N LEU A 185 16.96 21.32 -4.64
CA LEU A 185 17.10 22.44 -3.70
C LEU A 185 18.23 22.21 -2.71
N ILE A 186 18.37 20.99 -2.16
CA ILE A 186 19.47 20.63 -1.24
C ILE A 186 20.82 20.71 -1.98
N TRP A 187 20.90 20.21 -3.22
CA TRP A 187 22.11 20.31 -4.04
C TRP A 187 22.54 21.76 -4.25
N ILE A 188 21.60 22.64 -4.65
CA ILE A 188 21.85 24.06 -4.88
C ILE A 188 22.22 24.77 -3.57
N ALA A 189 21.52 24.46 -2.47
CA ALA A 189 21.77 25.04 -1.15
C ALA A 189 23.20 24.78 -0.66
N ILE A 190 23.71 23.56 -0.89
CA ILE A 190 25.10 23.20 -0.57
C ILE A 190 26.08 23.96 -1.46
N GLY A 191 25.78 24.12 -2.76
CA GLY A 191 26.67 24.80 -3.71
C GLY A 191 26.77 26.32 -3.50
N ASN A 192 25.67 26.97 -3.14
CA ASN A 192 25.59 28.43 -3.07
C ASN A 192 25.82 29.02 -1.66
N ASN A 193 26.00 28.17 -0.62
CA ASN A 193 26.20 28.54 0.79
C ASN A 193 25.19 29.55 1.38
N SER A 194 24.07 29.80 0.71
CA SER A 194 23.10 30.84 1.07
C SER A 194 21.88 30.30 1.82
N VAL A 195 21.58 29.00 1.68
CA VAL A 195 20.44 28.33 2.30
C VAL A 195 20.92 27.15 3.14
N ASN A 196 20.36 26.99 4.35
CA ASN A 196 20.64 25.85 5.20
C ASN A 196 20.05 24.58 4.60
N SER A 197 20.88 23.72 4.01
CA SER A 197 20.47 22.44 3.42
C SER A 197 19.81 21.50 4.44
N SER A 198 20.22 21.57 5.71
CA SER A 198 19.61 20.83 6.81
C SER A 198 18.15 21.23 7.04
N LEU A 199 17.81 22.52 6.92
CA LEU A 199 16.44 23.01 7.06
C LEU A 199 15.53 22.44 5.96
N LEU A 200 16.00 22.42 4.72
CA LEU A 200 15.25 21.86 3.59
C LEU A 200 14.94 20.38 3.80
N ALA A 201 15.91 19.60 4.29
CA ALA A 201 15.71 18.19 4.60
C ALA A 201 14.69 17.99 5.73
N THR A 202 14.75 18.81 6.79
CA THR A 202 13.78 18.77 7.89
C THR A 202 12.38 19.12 7.42
N VAL A 203 12.21 20.17 6.63
CA VAL A 203 10.90 20.57 6.07
C VAL A 203 10.30 19.44 5.23
N TYR A 204 11.10 18.77 4.41
CA TYR A 204 10.62 17.61 3.65
C TYR A 204 10.14 16.48 4.57
N VAL A 205 10.92 16.14 5.59
CA VAL A 205 10.58 15.08 6.54
C VAL A 205 9.30 15.42 7.32
N ASP A 206 9.09 16.68 7.70
CA ASP A 206 7.88 17.16 8.39
C ASP A 206 6.63 17.10 7.49
N ILE A 207 6.75 17.52 6.23
CA ILE A 207 5.68 17.41 5.23
C ILE A 207 5.30 15.93 5.04
N PHE A 208 6.30 15.05 4.90
CA PHE A 208 6.08 13.62 4.73
C PHE A 208 5.47 12.97 5.98
N ALA A 209 5.93 13.36 7.18
CA ALA A 209 5.35 12.92 8.45
C ALA A 209 3.88 13.33 8.57
N THR A 210 3.54 14.55 8.15
CA THR A 210 2.15 15.02 8.07
C THR A 210 1.33 14.14 7.14
N ALA A 211 1.83 13.85 5.94
CA ALA A 211 1.14 12.98 4.97
C ALA A 211 0.92 11.56 5.51
N MET A 212 1.91 10.98 6.20
CA MET A 212 1.80 9.66 6.84
C MET A 212 0.78 9.65 7.99
N LEU A 213 0.70 10.72 8.79
CA LEU A 213 -0.32 10.86 9.82
C LEU A 213 -1.74 10.93 9.24
N LEU A 214 -1.93 11.72 8.18
CA LEU A 214 -3.21 11.79 7.49
C LEU A 214 -3.61 10.43 6.91
N LEU A 215 -2.65 9.69 6.34
CA LEU A 215 -2.89 8.33 5.85
C LEU A 215 -3.23 7.37 7.00
N GLY A 216 -2.52 7.43 8.12
CA GLY A 216 -2.79 6.61 9.30
C GLY A 216 -4.17 6.89 9.91
N LEU A 217 -4.55 8.16 10.01
CA LEU A 217 -5.88 8.57 10.44
C LEU A 217 -6.96 8.10 9.47
N SER A 218 -6.73 8.23 8.17
CA SER A 218 -7.66 7.75 7.14
C SER A 218 -7.86 6.24 7.27
N LEU A 219 -6.78 5.47 7.39
CA LEU A 219 -6.84 4.03 7.64
C LEU A 219 -7.59 3.73 8.95
N ALA A 220 -7.36 4.48 10.02
CA ALA A 220 -8.08 4.29 11.28
C ALA A 220 -9.59 4.47 11.11
N CYS A 221 -10.01 5.56 10.47
CA CYS A 221 -11.41 5.88 10.24
C CYS A 221 -12.09 4.83 9.35
N TYR A 222 -11.51 4.53 8.18
CA TYR A 222 -12.09 3.53 7.27
C TYR A 222 -12.02 2.11 7.85
N GLY A 223 -10.95 1.76 8.56
CA GLY A 223 -10.82 0.47 9.24
C GLY A 223 -11.86 0.27 10.34
N LEU A 224 -12.15 1.32 11.11
CA LEU A 224 -13.21 1.29 12.12
C LEU A 224 -14.60 1.14 11.48
N ILE A 225 -14.87 1.90 10.41
CA ILE A 225 -16.15 1.81 9.69
C ILE A 225 -16.36 0.40 9.11
N LEU A 226 -15.35 -0.15 8.43
CA LEU A 226 -15.40 -1.52 7.90
C LEU A 226 -15.58 -2.55 9.01
N TRP A 227 -14.88 -2.41 10.13
CA TRP A 227 -15.02 -3.29 11.27
C TRP A 227 -16.44 -3.27 11.85
N LEU A 228 -17.05 -2.08 11.99
CA LEU A 228 -18.44 -1.93 12.45
C LEU A 228 -19.44 -2.51 11.45
N LYS A 229 -19.25 -2.29 10.14
CA LYS A 229 -20.12 -2.83 9.07
C LYS A 229 -20.10 -4.36 9.06
N ILE A 230 -18.90 -4.97 9.09
CA ILE A 230 -18.75 -6.44 9.15
C ILE A 230 -19.35 -7.01 10.44
N ARG A 231 -19.14 -6.35 11.59
CA ARG A 231 -19.71 -6.76 12.89
C ARG A 231 -21.24 -6.79 12.86
N ARG A 232 -21.85 -5.85 12.15
CA ARG A 232 -23.31 -5.69 12.08
C ARG A 232 -23.95 -6.74 11.18
N VAL A 233 -23.33 -7.05 10.03
CA VAL A 233 -23.92 -7.93 9.01
C VAL A 233 -23.65 -9.42 9.26
N ARG A 234 -22.55 -9.77 9.95
CA ARG A 234 -22.10 -11.17 10.09
C ARG A 234 -21.98 -11.58 11.56
N SER A 235 -23.10 -11.93 12.19
CA SER A 235 -23.17 -12.27 13.62
C SER A 235 -22.65 -13.67 14.00
N GLU A 236 -22.35 -14.58 13.05
CA GLU A 236 -22.15 -15.98 13.44
C GLU A 236 -20.87 -16.69 12.94
N ILE A 237 -20.22 -16.34 11.81
CA ILE A 237 -18.99 -17.05 11.37
C ILE A 237 -18.04 -16.15 10.52
N THR A 238 -17.09 -15.44 11.16
CA THR A 238 -15.62 -15.44 10.91
C THR A 238 -14.93 -14.35 11.75
N SER A 239 -14.47 -14.69 12.95
CA SER A 239 -13.71 -13.77 13.83
C SER A 239 -12.31 -13.43 13.29
N SER A 240 -11.74 -14.27 12.43
CA SER A 240 -10.38 -14.13 11.89
C SER A 240 -10.20 -12.91 10.99
N ASP A 241 -11.21 -12.60 10.18
CA ASP A 241 -11.12 -11.59 9.13
C ASP A 241 -11.30 -10.17 9.70
N MET A 242 -12.19 -10.04 10.68
CA MET A 242 -12.38 -8.79 11.42
C MET A 242 -11.12 -8.37 12.21
N TRP A 243 -10.38 -9.34 12.75
CA TRP A 243 -9.13 -9.07 13.48
C TRP A 243 -8.01 -8.60 12.54
N LYS A 244 -7.98 -9.05 11.28
CA LYS A 244 -6.99 -8.60 10.29
C LYS A 244 -7.16 -7.11 9.96
N VAL A 245 -8.40 -6.64 9.72
CA VAL A 245 -8.69 -5.23 9.43
C VAL A 245 -8.42 -4.35 10.65
N ALA A 246 -8.97 -4.71 11.81
CA ALA A 246 -8.77 -3.96 13.05
C ALA A 246 -7.29 -3.92 13.46
N GLY A 247 -6.59 -5.05 13.32
CA GLY A 247 -5.16 -5.15 13.57
C GLY A 247 -4.34 -4.26 12.63
N LEU A 248 -4.66 -4.23 11.33
CA LEU A 248 -3.94 -3.39 10.37
C LEU A 248 -4.15 -1.90 10.65
N ALA A 249 -5.39 -1.49 10.97
CA ALA A 249 -5.68 -0.12 11.34
C ALA A 249 -4.92 0.30 12.60
N LEU A 250 -4.95 -0.54 13.64
CA LEU A 250 -4.27 -0.28 14.91
C LEU A 250 -2.75 -0.18 14.73
N VAL A 251 -2.15 -1.15 14.02
CA VAL A 251 -0.70 -1.16 13.73
C VAL A 251 -0.32 0.08 12.93
N SER A 252 -1.09 0.44 11.90
CA SER A 252 -0.80 1.63 11.07
C SER A 252 -0.84 2.91 11.89
N VAL A 253 -1.84 3.09 12.76
CA VAL A 253 -1.95 4.28 13.63
C VAL A 253 -0.77 4.38 14.59
N ILE A 254 -0.44 3.29 15.29
CA ILE A 254 0.67 3.27 16.25
C ILE A 254 1.99 3.55 15.53
N CYS A 255 2.24 2.90 14.40
CA CYS A 255 3.50 3.03 13.66
C CYS A 255 3.67 4.41 13.03
N PHE A 256 2.62 4.96 12.41
CA PHE A 256 2.72 6.26 11.75
C PHE A 256 2.73 7.41 12.77
N SER A 257 1.99 7.28 13.87
CA SER A 257 2.01 8.28 14.95
C SER A 257 3.35 8.32 15.66
N SER A 258 3.92 7.16 16.01
CA SER A 258 5.26 7.11 16.63
C SER A 258 6.34 7.67 15.71
N SER A 259 6.30 7.36 14.42
CA SER A 259 7.26 7.87 13.44
C SER A 259 7.16 9.38 13.23
N ALA A 260 5.93 9.90 13.16
CA ALA A 260 5.70 11.33 13.03
C ALA A 260 6.06 12.10 14.30
N PHE A 261 5.79 11.51 15.47
CA PHE A 261 6.26 12.06 16.74
C PHE A 261 7.78 12.16 16.75
N VAL A 262 8.49 11.10 16.35
CA VAL A 262 9.95 11.19 16.20
C VAL A 262 10.32 12.29 15.20
N ALA A 263 9.73 12.35 14.01
CA ALA A 263 10.02 13.39 13.01
C ALA A 263 9.88 14.82 13.55
N TYR A 264 8.79 15.14 14.26
CA TYR A 264 8.55 16.51 14.75
C TYR A 264 9.38 16.87 15.98
N PHE A 265 9.50 15.95 16.93
CA PHE A 265 10.15 16.23 18.21
C PHE A 265 11.67 16.10 18.13
N THR A 266 12.15 15.40 17.11
CA THR A 266 13.57 15.24 16.89
C THR A 266 13.91 15.88 15.56
N LYS A 267 14.74 16.92 15.62
CA LYS A 267 15.43 17.45 14.45
C LYS A 267 16.49 16.43 14.02
N ILE A 268 16.08 15.23 13.66
CA ILE A 268 16.92 14.23 13.02
C ILE A 268 16.94 14.65 11.55
N PRO A 269 17.89 15.46 11.06
CA PRO A 269 18.36 15.12 9.74
C PRO A 269 18.92 13.71 9.94
N VAL A 270 18.14 12.74 9.44
CA VAL A 270 18.58 11.54 8.73
C VAL A 270 20.09 11.47 8.65
N LEU A 271 20.76 10.35 9.00
CA LEU A 271 22.22 10.04 8.98
C LEU A 271 23.06 10.57 7.77
N TYR A 272 22.89 11.83 7.43
CA TYR A 272 23.27 12.50 6.21
C TYR A 272 24.47 13.39 6.48
N TYR A 273 24.53 13.88 7.72
CA TYR A 273 25.65 14.62 8.24
C TYR A 273 26.20 13.84 9.43
N CYS A 274 27.51 13.57 9.46
CA CYS A 274 28.24 13.13 10.66
C CYS A 274 28.23 14.26 11.71
N GLN A 275 27.05 14.68 12.17
CA GLN A 275 26.88 15.80 13.07
C GLN A 275 26.83 15.27 14.49
N GLN A 276 27.86 15.64 15.25
CA GLN A 276 27.96 15.61 16.72
C GLN A 276 27.01 14.60 17.39
N LEU A 277 27.27 13.33 17.16
CA LEU A 277 26.55 12.26 17.82
C LEU A 277 26.75 12.39 19.33
N ASP A 278 25.70 12.12 20.11
CA ASP A 278 25.81 12.09 21.57
C ASP A 278 26.93 11.11 21.98
N LYS A 279 27.66 11.40 23.07
CA LYS A 279 28.94 10.74 23.39
C LYS A 279 28.88 9.20 23.45
N THR A 280 27.70 8.62 23.66
CA THR A 280 27.42 7.18 23.70
C THR A 280 26.63 6.63 22.50
N GLY A 281 26.07 7.48 21.62
CA GLY A 281 25.28 7.03 20.46
C GLY A 281 23.94 6.33 20.76
N LEU A 282 23.64 6.06 22.04
CA LEU A 282 22.44 5.32 22.47
C LEU A 282 21.13 6.04 22.16
N TYR A 283 21.09 7.37 22.36
CA TYR A 283 19.91 8.16 22.02
C TYR A 283 19.60 8.09 20.52
N THR A 284 20.62 8.20 19.67
CA THR A 284 20.47 8.03 18.22
C THR A 284 19.99 6.62 17.85
N CYS A 285 20.53 5.58 18.49
CA CYS A 285 20.06 4.20 18.30
C CYS A 285 18.56 4.07 18.60
N PHE A 286 18.12 4.60 19.74
CA PHE A 286 16.72 4.57 20.15
C PHE A 286 15.83 5.26 19.12
N LEU A 287 16.22 6.45 18.65
CA LEU A 287 15.48 7.19 17.63
C LEU A 287 15.40 6.45 16.29
N LEU A 288 16.49 5.80 15.86
CA LEU A 288 16.48 5.00 14.62
C LEU A 288 15.55 3.80 14.71
N ILE A 289 15.53 3.12 15.85
CA ILE A 289 14.61 2.02 16.10
C ILE A 289 13.16 2.54 16.08
N LEU A 290 12.85 3.59 16.84
CA LEU A 290 11.49 4.15 16.82
C LEU A 290 11.06 4.62 15.42
N TYR A 291 11.97 5.23 14.67
CA TYR A 291 11.62 5.83 13.39
C TYR A 291 11.54 4.81 12.24
N TYR A 292 12.55 3.95 12.08
CA TYR A 292 12.62 3.03 10.93
C TYR A 292 12.03 1.66 11.24
N PHE A 293 12.36 1.06 12.39
CA PHE A 293 11.84 -0.25 12.75
C PHE A 293 10.33 -0.21 12.98
N ILE A 294 9.87 0.66 13.90
CA ILE A 294 8.44 0.78 14.19
C ILE A 294 7.72 1.42 13.01
N GLY A 295 8.29 2.46 12.39
CA GLY A 295 7.63 3.19 11.32
C GLY A 295 7.49 2.49 9.98
N SER A 296 8.39 1.57 9.67
CA SER A 296 8.47 0.96 8.34
C SER A 296 8.46 -0.56 8.37
N SER A 297 9.37 -1.18 9.12
CA SER A 297 9.55 -2.63 9.06
C SER A 297 8.39 -3.38 9.74
N VAL A 298 7.91 -2.91 10.89
CA VAL A 298 6.73 -3.47 11.60
C VAL A 298 5.46 -3.43 10.73
N PRO A 299 5.03 -2.28 10.18
CA PRO A 299 3.81 -2.23 9.39
C PRO A 299 3.97 -3.00 8.06
N SER A 300 5.16 -3.03 7.45
CA SER A 300 5.42 -3.86 6.25
C SER A 300 5.30 -5.36 6.54
N ALA A 301 5.94 -5.84 7.61
CA ALA A 301 5.87 -7.24 8.01
C ALA A 301 4.44 -7.66 8.38
N PHE A 302 3.70 -6.78 9.05
CA PHE A 302 2.30 -7.02 9.38
C PHE A 302 1.43 -7.13 8.12
N VAL A 303 1.62 -6.25 7.14
CA VAL A 303 0.94 -6.35 5.83
C VAL A 303 1.23 -7.68 5.15
N LEU A 304 2.50 -8.09 5.05
CA LEU A 304 2.87 -9.38 4.45
C LEU A 304 2.31 -10.59 5.22
N TRP A 305 2.13 -10.45 6.53
CA TRP A 305 1.53 -11.49 7.35
C TRP A 305 0.04 -11.64 7.07
N ILE A 306 -0.72 -10.53 7.01
CA ILE A 306 -2.16 -10.59 6.74
C ILE A 306 -2.46 -10.99 5.29
N THR A 307 -1.59 -10.65 4.32
CA THR A 307 -1.78 -10.97 2.90
C THR A 307 -1.09 -12.26 2.46
N ARG A 308 -0.56 -13.06 3.39
CA ARG A 308 0.15 -14.32 3.09
C ARG A 308 -0.73 -15.42 2.47
N GLU A 309 -2.05 -15.30 2.63
CA GLU A 309 -3.00 -16.27 2.13
C GLU A 309 -3.10 -16.15 0.61
N LEU A 310 -3.08 -17.30 -0.08
CA LEU A 310 -3.02 -17.32 -1.53
C LEU A 310 -4.42 -17.26 -2.13
N PRO A 311 -4.59 -16.56 -3.27
CA PRO A 311 -5.78 -16.74 -4.10
C PRO A 311 -5.89 -18.22 -4.47
N LEU A 312 -7.12 -18.75 -4.44
CA LEU A 312 -7.44 -20.08 -4.96
C LEU A 312 -6.86 -20.25 -6.37
N PRO A 313 -6.38 -21.45 -6.74
CA PRO A 313 -5.95 -21.68 -8.11
C PRO A 313 -7.18 -21.50 -9.00
N ALA A 314 -7.02 -20.82 -10.14
CA ALA A 314 -8.08 -20.72 -11.13
C ALA A 314 -8.46 -22.14 -11.58
N VAL A 315 -9.53 -22.69 -11.01
CA VAL A 315 -10.22 -23.86 -11.56
C VAL A 315 -11.05 -23.32 -12.73
N ASN A 316 -11.01 -24.01 -13.86
CA ASN A 316 -11.72 -23.66 -15.09
C ASN A 316 -13.25 -23.79 -14.92
N GLU A 317 -13.86 -22.98 -14.05
CA GLU A 317 -15.30 -22.74 -14.09
C GLU A 317 -15.53 -21.47 -14.92
N GLU A 318 -16.17 -21.65 -16.08
CA GLU A 318 -16.62 -20.58 -16.96
C GLU A 318 -17.62 -19.68 -16.21
N ILE A 319 -17.11 -18.65 -15.54
CA ILE A 319 -17.92 -17.60 -14.93
C ILE A 319 -18.07 -16.46 -15.97
N PRO A 320 -19.29 -15.95 -16.26
CA PRO A 320 -19.53 -14.94 -17.29
C PRO A 320 -18.69 -13.68 -17.10
N GLN A 321 -18.20 -13.12 -18.22
CA GLN A 321 -17.18 -12.07 -18.36
C GLN A 321 -17.48 -10.69 -17.71
N GLY A 322 -18.53 -10.55 -16.90
CA GLY A 322 -18.84 -9.33 -16.14
C GLY A 322 -18.27 -9.29 -14.73
N TRP A 323 -17.85 -10.43 -14.16
CA TRP A 323 -17.54 -10.56 -12.73
C TRP A 323 -16.05 -10.64 -12.39
N THR A 324 -15.14 -10.45 -13.36
CA THR A 324 -13.76 -10.97 -13.25
C THR A 324 -12.70 -9.98 -12.74
N SER A 325 -12.97 -8.69 -12.56
CA SER A 325 -11.90 -7.73 -12.16
C SER A 325 -11.84 -7.42 -10.66
N VAL A 326 -12.97 -7.39 -9.95
CA VAL A 326 -13.02 -7.01 -8.53
C VAL A 326 -13.22 -8.22 -7.61
N SER A 327 -14.01 -9.19 -8.07
CA SER A 327 -14.35 -10.40 -7.32
C SER A 327 -13.12 -11.27 -7.01
N SER A 328 -12.16 -11.42 -7.91
CA SER A 328 -10.98 -12.27 -7.66
C SER A 328 -10.06 -11.76 -6.54
N THR A 329 -10.01 -10.43 -6.32
CA THR A 329 -9.27 -9.81 -5.20
C THR A 329 -10.05 -9.80 -3.89
N ALA A 330 -11.37 -9.57 -3.94
CA ALA A 330 -12.25 -9.71 -2.78
C ALA A 330 -12.34 -11.17 -2.31
N ILE A 331 -12.33 -12.12 -3.25
CA ILE A 331 -12.33 -13.56 -2.99
C ILE A 331 -11.01 -14.03 -2.35
N SER A 332 -9.88 -13.46 -2.75
CA SER A 332 -8.57 -13.85 -2.22
C SER A 332 -8.27 -13.32 -0.82
N ILE A 333 -8.91 -12.23 -0.40
CA ILE A 333 -8.72 -11.68 0.95
C ILE A 333 -9.85 -12.17 1.89
N TYR A 334 -11.03 -12.52 1.39
CA TYR A 334 -12.20 -12.81 2.24
C TYR A 334 -13.21 -13.90 1.78
N LYS A 335 -12.91 -14.87 0.89
CA LYS A 335 -13.87 -15.98 0.62
C LYS A 335 -13.31 -17.41 0.64
N LEU A 336 -13.94 -18.22 1.50
CA LEU A 336 -14.46 -19.58 1.24
C LEU A 336 -15.46 -19.98 2.35
N PRO A 337 -16.52 -20.80 2.11
CA PRO A 337 -17.27 -21.06 0.88
C PRO A 337 -18.76 -20.64 1.00
N TYR A 338 -19.32 -20.08 -0.07
CA TYR A 338 -20.76 -20.20 -0.33
C TYR A 338 -20.96 -21.53 -1.04
N ARG A 339 -21.56 -22.52 -0.37
CA ARG A 339 -22.10 -23.71 -1.04
C ARG A 339 -23.58 -23.47 -1.26
N MET A 340 -23.95 -23.01 -2.46
CA MET A 340 -25.35 -23.08 -2.88
C MET A 340 -25.77 -24.55 -2.91
N LYS A 341 -26.63 -24.93 -1.97
CA LYS A 341 -27.47 -26.13 -2.10
C LYS A 341 -28.77 -25.69 -2.77
N HIS A 342 -28.71 -25.44 -4.08
CA HIS A 342 -29.88 -25.50 -4.95
C HIS A 342 -29.73 -26.71 -5.86
N SER A 343 -29.93 -27.90 -5.30
CA SER A 343 -30.44 -29.02 -6.08
C SER A 343 -31.96 -28.90 -6.10
N GLY A 344 -32.51 -28.54 -7.25
CA GLY A 344 -33.94 -28.52 -7.48
C GLY A 344 -34.58 -29.86 -7.12
N PHE A 345 -35.64 -29.80 -6.32
CA PHE A 345 -36.65 -30.82 -6.31
C PHE A 345 -37.95 -30.14 -6.74
N SER A 346 -38.24 -30.29 -8.03
CA SER A 346 -39.60 -30.11 -8.56
C SER A 346 -40.45 -31.22 -7.94
N LEU A 347 -41.39 -30.85 -7.08
CA LEU A 347 -42.46 -31.76 -6.66
C LEU A 347 -43.78 -31.02 -6.78
N HIS A 348 -44.42 -31.38 -7.88
CA HIS A 348 -45.79 -31.11 -8.28
C HIS A 348 -46.77 -31.10 -7.11
N MET A 349 -47.69 -30.14 -7.16
CA MET A 349 -48.94 -30.13 -6.41
C MET A 349 -49.56 -31.52 -6.31
N LEU A 350 -49.97 -31.91 -5.10
CA LEU A 350 -51.21 -32.65 -4.89
C LEU A 350 -51.81 -32.24 -3.54
N SER A 351 -52.84 -31.43 -3.68
CA SER A 351 -53.86 -31.14 -2.67
C SER A 351 -54.57 -32.44 -2.28
N THR A 352 -54.53 -32.82 -1.01
CA THR A 352 -55.60 -33.61 -0.38
C THR A 352 -55.73 -33.25 1.08
N LYS A 353 -56.83 -32.54 1.38
CA LYS A 353 -57.57 -32.50 2.64
C LYS A 353 -57.31 -33.72 3.53
N LYS A 354 -56.80 -33.49 4.74
CA LYS A 354 -56.99 -34.42 5.86
C LYS A 354 -58.42 -34.22 6.38
N GLN A 355 -59.30 -35.12 5.95
CA GLN A 355 -60.65 -35.23 6.49
C GLN A 355 -60.61 -36.14 7.72
N PHE A 356 -61.11 -35.59 8.81
CA PHE A 356 -61.48 -36.25 10.05
C PHE A 356 -62.41 -37.43 9.75
N VAL A 357 -62.14 -38.60 10.32
CA VAL A 357 -63.12 -39.69 10.47
C VAL A 357 -62.98 -40.22 11.90
N PRO A 358 -64.03 -40.14 12.73
CA PRO A 358 -64.20 -40.97 13.92
C PRO A 358 -64.93 -42.27 13.54
N GLU A 359 -64.67 -43.37 14.23
CA GLU A 359 -65.70 -44.20 14.88
C GLU A 359 -65.10 -45.47 15.52
N ASP A 360 -65.81 -45.88 16.56
CA ASP A 360 -65.61 -46.95 17.53
C ASP A 360 -65.89 -48.37 16.99
N VAL A 361 -65.76 -49.32 17.93
CA VAL A 361 -66.41 -50.66 18.03
C VAL A 361 -65.60 -51.79 17.37
N ASP A 362 -65.17 -52.88 18.02
CA ASP A 362 -65.58 -53.60 19.25
C ASP A 362 -64.39 -53.96 20.18
#